data_AF-A0A127VIU2-F1
#
_entry.id   AF-A0A127VIU2-F1
#
_cell.length_a   1.000
_cell.length_b   1.000
_cell.length_c   1.000
_cell.angle_alpha   90.00
_cell.angle_beta   90.00
_cell.angle_gamma   90.00
#
_symmetry.space_group_name_H-M   'P 1'
#
loop_
_entity.id
_entity.type
_entity.pdbx_description
1 polymer ?
#
loop_
_entity_poly.entity_id
_entity_poly.type
_entity_poly.pdbx_seq_one_letter_code
_entity_poly.pdbx_strand_id
1 'polypeptide(L)'
;MKKNIYFASDFHLGSPNHTASRLREDRIVRWLNAIEPTCAELFLMGDIFDFWFEYKTVVPKGYIRLLGKLASMSDAGVKIYFFKGNHDMWVDDYFTKEMGIQIVSDELVIHRGGKSFYLHHGDGLGPGDAGYRVLRKFFRNPVCRWLFSVLPPRIGLGIATGWSGHSRIVNTATEEVFLGEDKEWLAVYSRGVLEKQHYDYFIYGHRHLPMIVDLGKGSKYYNIGEWFGFNSYAVFDGEELSLKYFEKAGE
;
A
#
# COMPACT_ATOMS: atom_id res chain seq x y z
N MET A 1 -10.14 -25.44 -7.22
CA MET A 1 -10.41 -24.11 -7.81
C MET A 1 -9.08 -23.39 -7.97
N LYS A 2 -8.82 -22.74 -9.11
CA LYS A 2 -7.63 -21.90 -9.31
C LYS A 2 -7.73 -20.73 -8.32
N LYS A 3 -6.73 -20.56 -7.44
CA LYS A 3 -6.72 -19.46 -6.47
C LYS A 3 -6.15 -18.20 -7.13
N ASN A 4 -6.70 -17.06 -6.77
CA ASN A 4 -6.35 -15.74 -7.29
C ASN A 4 -5.29 -15.06 -6.41
N ILE A 5 -4.66 -14.04 -6.97
CA ILE A 5 -3.76 -13.13 -6.27
C ILE A 5 -4.41 -11.75 -6.20
N TYR A 6 -4.46 -11.17 -5.01
CA TYR A 6 -5.12 -9.90 -4.77
C TYR A 6 -4.11 -8.83 -4.34
N PHE A 7 -4.33 -7.60 -4.78
CA PHE A 7 -3.51 -6.44 -4.46
C PHE A 7 -4.40 -5.29 -3.99
N ALA A 8 -4.06 -4.67 -2.87
CA ALA A 8 -4.77 -3.51 -2.32
C ALA A 8 -3.79 -2.56 -1.64
N SER A 9 -4.07 -1.26 -1.63
CA SER A 9 -3.21 -0.23 -1.03
C SER A 9 -4.03 0.92 -0.45
N ASP A 10 -3.34 1.87 0.19
CA ASP A 10 -3.87 3.19 0.47
C ASP A 10 -5.20 3.14 1.25
N PHE A 11 -5.25 2.28 2.27
CA PHE A 11 -6.38 2.22 3.18
C PHE A 11 -6.40 3.43 4.11
N HIS A 12 -5.23 3.93 4.52
CA HIS A 12 -5.06 5.08 5.42
C HIS A 12 -5.93 5.00 6.68
N LEU A 13 -5.99 3.82 7.31
CA LEU A 13 -6.75 3.63 8.55
C LEU A 13 -6.19 4.53 9.66
N GLY A 14 -7.07 5.26 10.32
CA GLY A 14 -6.75 6.34 11.27
C GLY A 14 -7.30 7.71 10.80
N SER A 15 -7.45 7.88 9.49
CA SER A 15 -7.90 9.13 8.86
C SER A 15 -9.37 9.10 8.39
N PRO A 16 -10.06 10.25 8.29
CA PRO A 16 -9.73 11.55 8.90
C PRO A 16 -10.08 11.62 10.39
N ASN A 17 -10.90 10.68 10.86
CA ASN A 17 -11.29 10.55 12.25
C ASN A 17 -11.67 9.10 12.54
N HIS A 18 -11.81 8.77 13.82
CA HIS A 18 -12.10 7.40 14.26
C HIS A 18 -13.36 6.81 13.60
N THR A 19 -14.47 7.56 13.55
CA THR A 19 -15.75 7.06 13.00
C THR A 19 -15.63 6.73 11.52
N ALA A 20 -15.08 7.64 10.71
CA ALA A 20 -14.90 7.43 9.28
C ALA A 20 -13.88 6.30 9.00
N SER A 21 -12.77 6.26 9.74
CA SER A 21 -11.80 5.17 9.63
C SER A 21 -12.41 3.83 10.01
N ARG A 22 -13.32 3.79 10.99
CA ARG A 22 -13.96 2.56 11.44
C ARG A 22 -14.93 1.99 10.41
N LEU A 23 -15.71 2.84 9.76
CA LEU A 23 -16.57 2.44 8.65
C LEU A 23 -15.75 1.87 7.48
N ARG A 24 -14.58 2.47 7.21
CA ARG A 24 -13.66 1.97 6.19
C ARG A 24 -13.05 0.63 6.56
N GLU A 25 -12.60 0.47 7.81
CA GLU A 25 -12.11 -0.82 8.32
C GLU A 25 -13.18 -1.91 8.14
N ASP A 26 -14.45 -1.60 8.42
CA ASP A 26 -15.56 -2.54 8.18
C ASP A 26 -15.74 -2.92 6.72
N ARG A 27 -15.62 -1.97 5.81
CA ARG A 27 -15.67 -2.24 4.37
C ARG A 27 -14.51 -3.14 3.93
N ILE A 28 -13.30 -2.83 4.38
CA ILE A 28 -12.09 -3.62 4.07
C ILE A 28 -12.23 -5.05 4.60
N VAL A 29 -12.68 -5.22 5.84
CA VAL A 29 -12.87 -6.56 6.42
C VAL A 29 -13.93 -7.37 5.65
N ARG A 30 -15.02 -6.74 5.21
CA ARG A 30 -16.03 -7.41 4.37
C ARG A 30 -15.47 -7.79 3.00
N TRP A 31 -14.64 -6.94 2.39
CA TRP A 31 -13.92 -7.29 1.18
C TRP A 31 -12.97 -8.47 1.39
N LEU A 32 -12.17 -8.45 2.47
CA LEU A 32 -11.27 -9.55 2.82
C LEU A 32 -12.03 -10.87 3.00
N ASN A 33 -13.18 -10.84 3.67
CA ASN A 33 -14.07 -12.01 3.78
C ASN A 33 -14.57 -12.50 2.41
N ALA A 34 -14.87 -11.58 1.49
CA ALA A 34 -15.37 -11.93 0.15
C ALA A 34 -14.29 -12.59 -0.72
N ILE A 35 -13.03 -12.16 -0.62
CA ILE A 35 -11.94 -12.70 -1.44
C ILE A 35 -11.27 -13.94 -0.84
N GLU A 36 -11.34 -14.14 0.49
CA GLU A 36 -10.62 -15.19 1.20
C GLU A 36 -10.82 -16.61 0.61
N PRO A 37 -12.04 -17.04 0.22
CA PRO A 37 -12.25 -18.39 -0.32
C PRO A 37 -11.44 -18.69 -1.59
N THR A 38 -11.07 -17.66 -2.34
CA THR A 38 -10.32 -17.77 -3.60
C THR A 38 -8.92 -17.17 -3.50
N CYS A 39 -8.53 -16.57 -2.38
CA CYS A 39 -7.25 -15.89 -2.22
C CYS A 39 -6.11 -16.88 -1.95
N ALA A 40 -5.09 -16.89 -2.80
CA ALA A 40 -3.81 -17.57 -2.52
C ALA A 40 -2.79 -16.61 -1.91
N GLU A 41 -2.68 -15.42 -2.47
CA GLU A 41 -1.72 -14.41 -2.06
C GLU A 41 -2.42 -13.04 -1.99
N LEU A 42 -2.16 -12.30 -0.92
CA LEU A 42 -2.62 -10.94 -0.70
C LEU A 42 -1.42 -10.01 -0.57
N PHE A 43 -1.34 -9.03 -1.45
CA PHE A 43 -0.31 -7.99 -1.43
C PHE A 43 -0.93 -6.67 -0.96
N LEU A 44 -0.54 -6.22 0.23
CA LEU A 44 -0.89 -4.93 0.80
C LEU A 44 0.19 -3.92 0.40
N MET A 45 -0.06 -3.16 -0.66
CA MET A 45 0.93 -2.35 -1.39
C MET A 45 1.16 -0.96 -0.74
N GLY A 46 1.35 -0.92 0.58
CA GLY A 46 1.70 0.28 1.35
C GLY A 46 0.51 1.18 1.72
N ASP A 47 0.76 2.06 2.69
CA ASP A 47 -0.19 3.05 3.22
C ASP A 47 -1.51 2.43 3.73
N ILE A 48 -1.38 1.28 4.41
CA ILE A 48 -2.50 0.58 5.06
C ILE A 48 -2.98 1.37 6.28
N PHE A 49 -2.03 1.93 7.03
CA PHE A 49 -2.32 2.80 8.16
C PHE A 49 -1.95 4.23 7.81
N ASP A 50 -2.74 5.16 8.31
CA ASP A 50 -2.43 6.59 8.24
C ASP A 50 -1.11 6.93 8.94
N PHE A 51 -0.79 6.19 10.00
CA PHE A 51 0.51 6.24 10.61
C PHE A 51 0.76 4.94 11.37
N TRP A 52 1.94 4.36 11.16
CA TRP A 52 2.41 3.23 11.96
C TRP A 52 3.85 3.42 12.38
N PHE A 53 4.07 3.42 13.71
CA PHE A 53 5.39 3.36 14.29
C PHE A 53 5.46 2.23 15.32
N GLU A 54 6.37 1.30 15.10
CA GLU A 54 6.62 0.18 15.98
C GLU A 54 7.69 0.55 17.01
N TYR A 55 7.26 0.76 18.26
CA TYR A 55 8.18 0.81 19.39
C TYR A 55 8.52 -0.62 19.81
N LYS A 56 9.65 -0.79 20.52
CA LYS A 56 10.13 -2.09 21.00
C LYS A 56 9.07 -2.96 21.70
N THR A 57 8.12 -2.34 22.41
CA THR A 57 7.08 -3.06 23.16
C THR A 57 5.69 -2.46 22.96
N VAL A 58 5.51 -1.53 22.02
CA VAL A 58 4.25 -0.80 21.82
C VAL A 58 3.99 -0.63 20.34
N VAL A 59 2.81 -1.05 19.91
CA VAL A 59 2.25 -0.74 18.59
C VAL A 59 1.08 0.23 18.73
N PRO A 60 0.72 0.98 17.66
CA PRO A 60 -0.45 1.84 17.69
C PRO A 60 -1.72 1.08 18.07
N LYS A 61 -2.54 1.67 18.95
CA LYS A 61 -3.83 1.08 19.34
C LYS A 61 -4.85 1.19 18.18
N GLY A 62 -5.70 0.19 18.03
CA GLY A 62 -6.80 0.18 17.06
C GLY A 62 -6.65 -0.92 16.02
N TYR A 63 -7.45 -0.82 14.95
CA TYR A 63 -7.41 -1.69 13.76
C TYR A 63 -7.55 -3.19 14.03
N ILE A 64 -8.07 -3.55 15.21
CA ILE A 64 -8.07 -4.93 15.71
C ILE A 64 -8.87 -5.87 14.80
N ARG A 65 -9.86 -5.36 14.06
CA ARG A 65 -10.66 -6.21 13.15
C ARG A 65 -9.89 -6.48 11.88
N LEU A 66 -9.20 -5.48 11.33
CA LEU A 66 -8.29 -5.71 10.21
C LEU A 66 -7.17 -6.67 10.64
N LEU A 67 -6.48 -6.39 11.74
CA LEU A 67 -5.37 -7.21 12.22
C LEU A 67 -5.81 -8.65 12.50
N GLY A 68 -6.93 -8.84 13.21
CA GLY A 68 -7.49 -10.17 13.46
C GLY A 68 -7.90 -10.88 12.17
N LYS A 69 -8.42 -10.15 11.18
CA LYS A 69 -8.77 -10.73 9.88
C LYS A 69 -7.53 -11.18 9.10
N LEU A 70 -6.47 -10.36 9.06
CA LEU A 70 -5.21 -10.71 8.39
C LEU A 70 -4.53 -11.90 9.07
N ALA A 71 -4.49 -11.94 10.40
CA ALA A 71 -3.98 -13.07 11.16
C ALA A 71 -4.75 -14.36 10.81
N SER A 72 -6.09 -14.31 10.85
CA SER A 72 -6.93 -15.46 10.50
C SER A 72 -6.72 -15.95 9.07
N MET A 73 -6.53 -15.03 8.10
CA MET A 73 -6.25 -15.41 6.71
C MET A 73 -4.88 -16.06 6.56
N SER A 74 -3.87 -15.53 7.26
CA SER A 74 -2.53 -16.09 7.33
C SER A 74 -2.54 -17.51 7.89
N ASP A 75 -3.24 -17.70 9.02
CA ASP A 75 -3.42 -19.02 9.67
C ASP A 75 -4.15 -20.02 8.76
N ALA A 76 -5.07 -19.53 7.93
CA ALA A 76 -5.75 -20.33 6.90
C ALA A 76 -4.87 -20.64 5.67
N GLY A 77 -3.62 -20.18 5.66
CA GLY A 77 -2.61 -20.46 4.63
C GLY A 77 -2.60 -19.47 3.46
N VAL A 78 -3.26 -18.31 3.58
CA VAL A 78 -3.10 -17.21 2.62
C VAL A 78 -1.74 -16.56 2.83
N LYS A 79 -0.92 -16.43 1.79
CA LYS A 79 0.35 -15.70 1.90
C LYS A 79 0.08 -14.21 1.85
N ILE A 80 0.47 -13.49 2.88
CA ILE A 80 0.25 -12.05 2.96
C ILE A 80 1.60 -11.34 2.91
N TYR A 81 1.70 -10.35 2.02
CA TYR A 81 2.85 -9.46 1.90
C TYR A 81 2.42 -8.04 2.24
N PHE A 82 3.21 -7.35 3.07
CA PHE A 82 2.97 -5.98 3.49
C PHE A 82 4.11 -5.11 2.98
N PHE A 83 3.85 -4.26 2.00
CA PHE A 83 4.80 -3.25 1.56
C PHE A 83 4.76 -2.07 2.51
N LYS A 84 5.93 -1.55 2.83
CA LYS A 84 6.05 -0.27 3.52
C LYS A 84 5.67 0.85 2.55
N GLY A 85 4.72 1.69 2.95
CA GLY A 85 4.42 2.95 2.29
C GLY A 85 5.06 4.13 3.00
N ASN A 86 4.69 5.35 2.61
CA ASN A 86 5.22 6.56 3.22
C ASN A 86 4.57 6.89 4.57
N HIS A 87 3.40 6.33 4.89
CA HIS A 87 2.72 6.51 6.18
C HIS A 87 3.06 5.42 7.21
N ASP A 88 3.38 4.21 6.74
CA ASP A 88 3.68 3.04 7.57
C ASP A 88 5.12 2.52 7.37
N MET A 89 6.04 3.41 6.99
CA MET A 89 7.46 3.09 6.77
C MET A 89 8.21 2.52 7.98
N TRP A 90 7.68 2.71 9.20
CA TRP A 90 8.28 2.23 10.45
C TRP A 90 7.64 0.95 11.00
N VAL A 91 6.85 0.25 10.18
CA VAL A 91 6.58 -1.18 10.40
C VAL A 91 7.92 -1.93 10.44
N ASP A 92 8.13 -2.82 11.42
CA ASP A 92 9.40 -3.52 11.59
C ASP A 92 9.24 -5.03 11.50
N ASP A 93 8.95 -5.73 12.59
CA ASP A 93 8.81 -7.19 12.59
C ASP A 93 7.57 -7.72 13.31
N TYR A 94 6.77 -6.85 13.93
CA TYR A 94 5.53 -7.22 14.61
C TYR A 94 4.58 -8.03 13.71
N PHE A 95 4.29 -7.57 12.49
CA PHE A 95 3.40 -8.31 11.59
C PHE A 95 3.97 -9.66 11.14
N THR A 96 5.28 -9.76 11.01
CA THR A 96 5.95 -11.03 10.68
C THR A 96 5.90 -11.99 11.86
N LYS A 97 6.22 -11.53 13.08
CA LYS A 97 6.28 -12.38 14.27
C LYS A 97 4.90 -12.82 14.76
N GLU A 98 3.94 -11.90 14.77
CA GLU A 98 2.61 -12.17 15.36
C GLU A 98 1.61 -12.76 14.37
N MET A 99 1.79 -12.51 13.06
CA MET A 99 0.82 -12.93 12.04
C MET A 99 1.44 -13.66 10.85
N GLY A 100 2.76 -13.88 10.80
CA GLY A 100 3.41 -14.55 9.67
C GLY A 100 3.38 -13.74 8.36
N ILE A 101 3.08 -12.44 8.42
CA ILE A 101 3.01 -11.56 7.25
C ILE A 101 4.43 -11.16 6.81
N GLN A 102 4.74 -11.32 5.52
CA GLN A 102 6.05 -10.94 4.99
C GLN A 102 6.11 -9.43 4.74
N ILE A 103 7.02 -8.73 5.41
CA ILE A 103 7.21 -7.29 5.21
C ILE A 103 8.19 -7.06 4.06
N VAL A 104 7.81 -6.17 3.14
CA VAL A 104 8.59 -5.76 1.97
C VAL A 104 8.92 -4.27 2.10
N SER A 105 10.21 -3.92 2.09
CA SER A 105 10.64 -2.54 2.40
C SER A 105 10.79 -1.63 1.19
N ASP A 106 10.98 -2.20 -0.01
CA ASP A 106 11.16 -1.47 -1.26
C ASP A 106 10.48 -2.30 -2.38
N GLU A 107 11.18 -2.73 -3.43
CA GLU A 107 10.59 -3.51 -4.52
C GLU A 107 10.57 -5.03 -4.27
N LEU A 108 9.59 -5.71 -4.88
CA LEU A 108 9.55 -7.17 -4.97
C LEU A 108 9.20 -7.58 -6.40
N VAL A 109 10.03 -8.44 -6.98
CA VAL A 109 9.77 -9.06 -8.29
C VAL A 109 9.26 -10.47 -8.06
N ILE A 110 8.10 -10.79 -8.65
CA ILE A 110 7.52 -12.13 -8.61
C ILE A 110 7.18 -12.66 -10.01
N HIS A 111 7.11 -13.98 -10.13
CA HIS A 111 6.66 -14.67 -11.33
C HIS A 111 5.49 -15.59 -10.98
N ARG A 112 4.35 -15.41 -11.66
CA ARG A 112 3.10 -16.15 -11.41
C ARG A 112 2.36 -16.37 -12.72
N GLY A 113 1.89 -17.59 -12.98
CA GLY A 113 1.11 -17.89 -14.19
C GLY A 113 1.85 -17.56 -15.50
N GLY A 114 3.18 -17.68 -15.53
CA GLY A 114 4.00 -17.30 -16.69
C GLY A 114 4.14 -15.78 -16.91
N LYS A 115 3.64 -14.97 -15.98
CA LYS A 115 3.74 -13.51 -15.98
C LYS A 115 4.74 -13.03 -14.93
N SER A 116 5.43 -11.95 -15.25
CA SER A 116 6.41 -11.28 -14.40
C SER A 116 5.81 -9.98 -13.85
N PHE A 117 6.00 -9.74 -12.56
CA PHE A 117 5.42 -8.61 -11.85
C PHE A 117 6.53 -7.82 -11.15
N TYR A 118 6.49 -6.50 -11.31
CA TYR A 118 7.27 -5.55 -10.52
C TYR A 118 6.33 -4.86 -9.52
N LEU A 119 6.57 -5.09 -8.24
CA LEU A 119 5.72 -4.61 -7.15
C LEU A 119 6.50 -3.58 -6.32
N HIS A 120 5.92 -2.42 -6.09
CA HIS A 120 6.44 -1.40 -5.19
C HIS A 120 5.29 -0.54 -4.64
N HIS A 121 5.44 0.17 -3.52
CA HIS A 121 4.39 1.09 -3.07
C HIS A 121 4.22 2.26 -4.06
N GLY A 122 5.31 2.94 -4.41
CA GLY A 122 5.37 3.96 -5.47
C GLY A 122 6.05 5.24 -5.02
N ASP A 123 6.14 5.45 -3.71
CA ASP A 123 6.78 6.60 -3.09
C ASP A 123 8.26 6.72 -3.47
N GLY A 124 8.70 7.94 -3.79
CA GLY A 124 10.12 8.24 -4.08
C GLY A 124 10.65 7.67 -5.40
N LEU A 125 9.80 7.06 -6.23
CA LEU A 125 10.11 6.66 -7.60
C LEU A 125 9.89 7.80 -8.59
N GLY A 126 10.51 7.70 -9.76
CA GLY A 126 10.33 8.64 -10.86
C GLY A 126 10.95 10.04 -10.67
N PRO A 127 10.79 10.91 -11.68
CA PRO A 127 11.23 12.30 -11.62
C PRO A 127 10.27 13.17 -10.78
N GLY A 128 10.77 14.28 -10.23
CA GLY A 128 9.92 15.33 -9.66
C GLY A 128 9.84 15.38 -8.13
N ASP A 129 10.34 14.37 -7.40
CA ASP A 129 10.18 14.34 -5.94
C ASP A 129 11.52 14.35 -5.17
N ALA A 130 12.33 15.38 -5.40
CA ALA A 130 13.61 15.53 -4.71
C ALA A 130 13.44 15.78 -3.20
N GLY A 131 12.43 16.56 -2.80
CA GLY A 131 12.16 16.91 -1.42
C GLY A 131 11.76 15.69 -0.58
N TYR A 132 10.79 14.91 -1.04
CA TYR A 132 10.38 13.68 -0.36
C TYR A 132 11.52 12.67 -0.30
N ARG A 133 12.33 12.50 -1.36
CA ARG A 133 13.49 11.59 -1.33
C ARG A 133 14.50 11.95 -0.24
N VAL A 134 14.72 13.24 0.02
CA VAL A 134 15.57 13.70 1.13
C VAL A 134 14.90 13.42 2.47
N LEU A 135 13.61 13.72 2.59
CA LEU A 135 12.84 13.46 3.81
C LEU A 135 12.77 11.96 4.16
N ARG A 136 12.54 11.10 3.16
CA ARG A 136 12.57 9.64 3.27
C ARG A 136 13.92 9.13 3.76
N LYS A 137 15.03 9.69 3.27
CA LYS A 137 16.38 9.37 3.78
C LYS A 137 16.54 9.76 5.24
N PHE A 138 16.01 10.91 5.66
CA PHE A 138 16.01 11.33 7.06
C PHE A 138 15.19 10.36 7.92
N PHE A 139 13.97 10.01 7.52
CA PHE A 139 13.10 9.12 8.29
C PHE A 139 13.57 7.66 8.36
N ARG A 140 14.23 7.16 7.31
CA ARG A 140 14.85 5.83 7.30
C ARG A 140 16.21 5.80 8.01
N ASN A 141 16.76 6.94 8.41
CA ASN A 141 18.02 6.98 9.13
C ASN A 141 17.89 6.28 10.50
N PRO A 142 18.74 5.29 10.84
CA PRO A 142 18.64 4.56 12.11
C PRO A 142 18.75 5.46 13.35
N VAL A 143 19.53 6.53 13.29
CA VAL A 143 19.69 7.49 14.39
C VAL A 143 18.41 8.31 14.56
N CYS A 144 17.80 8.79 13.47
CA CYS A 144 16.53 9.51 13.52
C CYS A 144 15.39 8.61 14.03
N ARG A 145 15.33 7.36 13.54
CA ARG A 145 14.37 6.35 14.03
C ARG A 145 14.59 6.07 15.52
N TRP A 146 15.83 5.92 15.95
CA TRP A 146 16.16 5.73 17.36
C TRP A 146 15.77 6.93 18.22
N LEU A 147 16.11 8.15 17.82
CA LEU A 147 15.72 9.38 18.52
C LEU A 147 14.20 9.49 18.66
N PHE A 148 13.45 9.16 17.61
CA PHE A 148 11.99 9.15 17.67
C PHE A 148 11.48 8.04 18.61
N SER A 149 12.10 6.86 18.61
CA SER A 149 11.70 5.75 19.49
C SER A 149 11.90 6.02 20.99
N VAL A 150 12.74 6.99 21.35
CA VAL A 150 12.94 7.44 22.75
C VAL A 150 11.75 8.28 23.23
N LEU A 151 11.01 8.93 22.32
CA LEU A 151 9.84 9.70 22.71
C LEU A 151 8.77 8.78 23.30
N PRO A 152 8.13 9.16 24.42
CA PRO A 152 7.00 8.42 24.95
C PRO A 152 5.94 8.22 23.86
N PRO A 153 5.34 7.02 23.69
CA PRO A 153 4.42 6.74 22.59
C PRO A 153 3.29 7.75 22.44
N ARG A 154 2.76 8.27 23.56
CA ARG A 154 1.71 9.31 23.55
C ARG A 154 2.13 10.59 22.82
N ILE A 155 3.42 10.96 22.89
CA ILE A 155 3.98 12.16 22.29
C ILE A 155 4.32 11.89 20.83
N GLY A 156 5.07 10.82 20.57
CA GLY A 156 5.47 10.45 19.21
C GLY A 156 4.27 10.22 18.31
N LEU A 157 3.28 9.45 18.78
CA LEU A 157 2.03 9.22 18.03
C LEU A 157 1.25 10.53 17.82
N GLY A 158 1.19 11.43 18.81
CA GLY A 158 0.48 12.70 18.67
C GLY A 158 1.09 13.63 17.63
N ILE A 159 2.42 13.75 17.61
CA ILE A 159 3.16 14.53 16.60
C ILE A 159 2.90 13.94 15.20
N ALA A 160 3.02 12.63 15.09
CA ALA A 160 2.88 11.92 13.84
C ALA A 160 1.47 12.02 13.24
N THR A 161 0.43 11.81 14.05
CA THR A 161 -0.96 11.92 13.58
C THR A 161 -1.28 13.35 13.14
N GLY A 162 -0.75 14.36 13.85
CA GLY A 162 -0.90 15.76 13.46
C GLY A 162 -0.22 16.08 12.12
N TRP A 163 1.02 15.61 11.94
CA TRP A 163 1.76 15.83 10.70
C TRP A 163 1.11 15.10 9.52
N SER A 164 0.76 13.83 9.68
CA SER A 164 0.11 13.04 8.64
C SER A 164 -1.20 13.70 8.17
N GLY A 165 -2.03 14.16 9.10
CA GLY A 165 -3.24 14.92 8.81
C GLY A 165 -2.96 16.17 7.99
N HIS A 166 -1.96 16.98 8.38
CA HIS A 166 -1.60 18.20 7.66
C HIS A 166 -1.04 17.94 6.27
N SER A 167 -0.12 16.97 6.13
CA SER A 167 0.46 16.62 4.83
C SER A 167 -0.60 16.18 3.83
N ARG A 168 -1.60 15.39 4.26
CA ARG A 168 -2.72 15.04 3.39
C ARG A 168 -3.57 16.22 3.01
N ILE A 169 -3.92 17.12 3.94
CA ILE A 169 -4.72 18.31 3.58
C ILE A 169 -4.01 19.12 2.49
N VAL A 170 -2.69 19.28 2.60
CA VAL A 170 -1.88 19.97 1.59
C VAL A 170 -1.87 19.20 0.26
N ASN A 171 -1.74 17.87 0.29
CA ASN A 171 -1.68 17.05 -0.93
C ASN A 171 -3.05 16.80 -1.59
N THR A 172 -4.14 16.78 -0.82
CA THR A 172 -5.53 16.63 -1.32
C THR A 172 -6.12 17.95 -1.79
N ALA A 173 -5.55 19.10 -1.40
CA ALA A 173 -5.94 20.42 -1.92
C ALA A 173 -5.63 20.56 -3.43
N THR A 174 -4.77 19.71 -3.98
CA THR A 174 -4.64 19.48 -5.42
C THR A 174 -5.48 18.26 -5.79
N GLU A 175 -6.54 18.42 -6.56
CA GLU A 175 -7.24 17.27 -7.13
C GLU A 175 -6.24 16.40 -7.90
N GLU A 176 -6.21 15.11 -7.60
CA GLU A 176 -5.39 14.17 -8.33
C GLU A 176 -6.01 13.89 -9.70
N VAL A 177 -5.73 14.79 -10.63
CA VAL A 177 -6.12 14.66 -12.03
C VAL A 177 -5.07 13.82 -12.74
N PHE A 178 -5.51 12.84 -13.52
CA PHE A 178 -4.64 12.10 -14.43
C PHE A 178 -3.94 13.08 -15.38
N LEU A 179 -2.61 13.12 -15.35
CA LEU A 179 -1.83 14.13 -16.06
C LEU A 179 -1.52 13.74 -17.52
N GLY A 180 -1.94 12.54 -17.93
CA GLY A 180 -1.59 11.91 -19.20
C GLY A 180 -0.40 10.96 -19.04
N GLU A 181 -0.33 9.93 -19.91
CA GLU A 181 0.61 8.82 -19.78
C GLU A 181 2.10 9.22 -19.75
N ASP A 182 2.45 10.35 -20.38
CA ASP A 182 3.81 10.87 -20.45
C ASP A 182 4.20 11.73 -19.24
N LYS A 183 3.21 12.15 -18.44
CA LYS A 183 3.41 13.00 -17.26
C LYS A 183 3.26 12.24 -15.95
N GLU A 184 2.78 10.99 -16.00
CA GLU A 184 2.76 10.11 -14.82
C GLU A 184 4.17 9.62 -14.49
N TRP A 185 4.73 10.11 -13.39
CA TRP A 185 6.13 9.83 -13.01
C TRP A 185 6.40 8.34 -12.80
N LEU A 186 5.40 7.57 -12.34
CA LEU A 186 5.48 6.12 -12.18
C LEU A 186 5.49 5.40 -13.53
N ALA A 187 4.77 5.90 -14.52
CA ALA A 187 4.82 5.36 -15.88
C ALA A 187 6.20 5.64 -16.51
N VAL A 188 6.71 6.86 -16.36
CA VAL A 188 8.07 7.24 -16.82
C VAL A 188 9.14 6.38 -16.16
N TYR A 189 9.07 6.20 -14.84
CA TYR A 189 9.98 5.30 -14.12
C TYR A 189 9.91 3.87 -14.65
N SER A 190 8.71 3.33 -14.81
CA SER A 190 8.49 1.95 -15.27
C SER A 190 9.02 1.72 -16.68
N ARG A 191 8.85 2.70 -17.59
CA ARG A 191 9.47 2.65 -18.94
C ARG A 191 11.00 2.59 -18.85
N GLY A 192 11.62 3.34 -17.94
CA GLY A 192 13.06 3.26 -17.70
C GLY A 192 13.52 1.92 -17.11
N VAL A 193 12.69 1.26 -16.30
CA VAL A 193 12.96 -0.12 -15.84
C VAL A 193 12.88 -1.11 -17.01
N LEU A 194 11.90 -0.95 -17.90
CA LEU A 194 11.71 -1.77 -19.10
C LEU A 194 12.85 -1.69 -20.13
N GLU A 195 13.69 -0.65 -20.08
CA GLU A 195 14.91 -0.58 -20.88
C GLU A 195 15.95 -1.63 -20.44
N LYS A 196 15.90 -2.07 -19.18
CA LYS A 196 16.86 -3.00 -18.58
C LYS A 196 16.31 -4.42 -18.51
N GLN A 197 15.05 -4.56 -18.13
CA GLN A 197 14.41 -5.86 -17.93
C GLN A 197 12.91 -5.77 -18.19
N HIS A 198 12.39 -6.76 -18.93
CA HIS A 198 10.96 -6.87 -19.23
C HIS A 198 10.16 -7.31 -18.00
N TYR A 199 8.99 -6.69 -17.80
CA TYR A 199 7.98 -7.09 -16.83
C TYR A 199 6.59 -6.96 -17.44
N ASP A 200 5.72 -7.96 -17.29
CA ASP A 200 4.36 -7.90 -17.82
C ASP A 200 3.50 -6.87 -17.07
N TYR A 201 3.65 -6.81 -15.75
CA TYR A 201 2.86 -5.94 -14.88
C TYR A 201 3.71 -5.16 -13.90
N PHE A 202 3.53 -3.84 -13.88
CA PHE A 202 3.96 -2.97 -12.79
C PHE A 202 2.75 -2.66 -11.93
N ILE A 203 2.84 -2.89 -10.61
CA ILE A 203 1.74 -2.64 -9.68
C ILE A 203 2.23 -1.69 -8.59
N TYR A 204 1.55 -0.55 -8.47
CA TYR A 204 1.81 0.46 -7.45
C TYR A 204 0.52 0.86 -6.72
N GLY A 205 0.70 1.47 -5.54
CA GLY A 205 -0.27 2.32 -4.86
C GLY A 205 0.23 3.77 -4.88
N HIS A 206 0.10 4.48 -3.76
CA HIS A 206 0.63 5.84 -3.51
C HIS A 206 -0.01 6.95 -4.34
N ARG A 207 -0.32 6.70 -5.62
CA ARG A 207 -0.86 7.72 -6.51
C ARG A 207 -2.35 7.95 -6.35
N HIS A 208 -2.99 7.24 -5.40
CA HIS A 208 -4.41 7.26 -4.97
C HIS A 208 -5.50 7.20 -6.07
N LEU A 209 -5.16 7.32 -7.34
CA LEU A 209 -6.07 7.26 -8.48
C LEU A 209 -5.97 5.88 -9.15
N PRO A 210 -7.04 5.06 -9.18
CA PRO A 210 -7.05 3.81 -9.93
C PRO A 210 -6.80 4.08 -11.41
N MET A 211 -5.72 3.54 -11.98
CA MET A 211 -5.37 3.76 -13.39
C MET A 211 -4.65 2.56 -13.98
N ILE A 212 -4.79 2.41 -15.30
CA ILE A 212 -4.04 1.43 -16.11
C ILE A 212 -3.39 2.22 -17.24
N VAL A 213 -2.07 2.11 -17.36
CA VAL A 213 -1.27 2.78 -18.40
C VAL A 213 -0.55 1.72 -19.21
N ASP A 214 -0.67 1.81 -20.53
CA ASP A 214 0.13 0.97 -21.44
C ASP A 214 1.57 1.51 -21.47
N LEU A 215 2.53 0.64 -21.16
CA LEU A 215 3.96 0.98 -21.20
C LEU A 215 4.61 0.57 -22.52
N GLY A 216 3.85 -0.07 -23.42
CA GLY A 216 4.33 -0.69 -24.64
C GLY A 216 4.98 -2.06 -24.41
N LYS A 217 5.31 -2.74 -25.51
CA LYS A 217 5.97 -4.08 -25.50
C LYS A 217 5.21 -5.14 -24.69
N GLY A 218 3.88 -5.00 -24.57
CA GLY A 218 3.03 -5.92 -23.80
C GLY A 218 3.13 -5.75 -22.28
N SER A 219 3.70 -4.62 -21.81
CA SER A 219 3.83 -4.30 -20.38
C SER A 219 2.77 -3.27 -19.97
N LYS A 220 2.17 -3.43 -18.80
CA LYS A 220 1.16 -2.50 -18.27
C LYS A 220 1.52 -2.04 -16.86
N TYR A 221 1.25 -0.78 -16.57
CA TYR A 221 1.29 -0.21 -15.23
C TYR A 221 -0.12 -0.10 -14.66
N TYR A 222 -0.34 -0.65 -13.47
CA TYR A 222 -1.56 -0.54 -12.69
C TYR A 222 -1.26 0.27 -11.43
N ASN A 223 -1.97 1.38 -11.25
CA ASN A 223 -2.12 1.98 -9.94
C ASN A 223 -3.41 1.46 -9.31
N ILE A 224 -3.32 0.94 -8.09
CA ILE A 224 -4.45 0.29 -7.44
C ILE A 224 -5.52 1.32 -7.04
N GLY A 225 -5.11 2.51 -6.63
CA GLY A 225 -6.01 3.50 -6.04
C GLY A 225 -6.27 3.25 -4.56
N GLU A 226 -7.26 3.95 -4.01
CA GLU A 226 -7.45 4.13 -2.56
C GLU A 226 -8.84 3.72 -2.05
N TRP A 227 -9.01 3.71 -0.71
CA TRP A 227 -10.23 3.23 -0.03
C TRP A 227 -11.05 4.29 0.74
N PHE A 228 -10.77 5.58 0.55
CA PHE A 228 -11.66 6.69 0.91
C PHE A 228 -12.86 6.76 -0.04
N GLY A 229 -12.64 6.72 -1.36
CA GLY A 229 -13.68 6.92 -2.39
C GLY A 229 -13.85 5.75 -3.35
N PHE A 230 -12.76 5.23 -3.92
CA PHE A 230 -12.84 4.23 -4.99
C PHE A 230 -13.12 2.81 -4.47
N ASN A 231 -12.52 2.42 -3.35
CA ASN A 231 -12.52 1.04 -2.83
C ASN A 231 -11.98 0.05 -3.87
N SER A 232 -10.92 0.45 -4.56
CA SER A 232 -10.34 -0.31 -5.66
C SER A 232 -9.29 -1.31 -5.19
N TYR A 233 -9.17 -2.40 -5.93
CA TYR A 233 -8.19 -3.46 -5.72
C TYR A 233 -7.85 -4.11 -7.06
N ALA A 234 -6.66 -4.66 -7.21
CA ALA A 234 -6.30 -5.45 -8.37
C ALA A 234 -6.43 -6.96 -8.08
N VAL A 235 -6.78 -7.74 -9.09
CA VAL A 235 -6.84 -9.19 -9.00
C VAL A 235 -6.23 -9.83 -10.24
N PHE A 236 -5.33 -10.79 -10.01
CA PHE A 236 -4.82 -11.69 -11.02
C PHE A 236 -5.49 -13.05 -10.84
N ASP A 237 -6.27 -13.47 -11.83
CA ASP A 237 -7.01 -14.75 -11.82
C ASP A 237 -6.17 -15.95 -12.29
N GLY A 238 -4.88 -15.70 -12.53
CA GLY A 238 -3.94 -16.67 -13.06
C GLY A 238 -3.74 -16.58 -14.56
N GLU A 239 -4.40 -15.64 -15.25
CA GLU A 239 -4.21 -15.35 -16.68
C GLU A 239 -4.05 -13.85 -16.92
N GLU A 240 -4.95 -13.04 -16.37
CA GLU A 240 -4.94 -11.59 -16.55
C GLU A 240 -5.08 -10.83 -15.24
N LEU A 241 -4.40 -9.67 -15.18
CA LEU A 241 -4.54 -8.71 -14.10
C LEU A 241 -5.63 -7.69 -14.43
N SER A 242 -6.60 -7.54 -13.54
CA SER A 242 -7.71 -6.59 -13.69
C SER A 242 -7.86 -5.71 -12.46
N LEU A 243 -8.30 -4.48 -12.66
CA LEU A 243 -8.66 -3.56 -11.58
C LEU A 243 -10.16 -3.66 -11.31
N LYS A 244 -10.55 -3.84 -10.06
CA LYS A 244 -11.93 -4.03 -9.60
C LYS A 244 -12.25 -3.09 -8.45
N TYR A 245 -13.54 -2.97 -8.14
CA TYR A 245 -14.07 -2.09 -7.12
C TYR A 245 -14.96 -2.89 -6.17
N PHE A 246 -14.96 -2.53 -4.89
CA PHE A 246 -15.80 -3.15 -3.88
C PHE A 246 -16.74 -2.12 -3.27
N GLU A 247 -18.05 -2.29 -3.48
CA GLU A 247 -19.08 -1.41 -2.90
C GLU A 247 -18.77 0.06 -3.09
N LYS A 248 -18.66 0.44 -4.37
CA LYS A 248 -18.32 1.79 -4.77
C LYS A 248 -19.30 2.77 -4.10
N ALA A 249 -18.78 3.85 -3.52
CA ALA A 249 -19.63 4.86 -2.91
C ALA A 249 -20.54 5.48 -3.99
N GLY A 250 -21.85 5.21 -3.92
CA GLY A 250 -22.85 5.71 -4.88
C GLY A 250 -23.56 4.65 -5.73
N GLU A 251 -23.28 3.36 -5.53
CA GLU A 251 -24.09 2.23 -6.02
C GLU A 251 -24.78 1.50 -4.86
#